data_AF-A0AAJ8DKV8-F1
#
_entry.id   AF-A0AAJ8DKV8-F1
#
_cell.length_a   1.000
_cell.length_b   1.000
_cell.length_c   1.000
_cell.angle_alpha   90.00
_cell.angle_beta   90.00
_cell.angle_gamma   90.00
#
_symmetry.space_group_name_H-M   'P 1'
#
loop_
_entity.id
_entity.type
_entity.pdbx_description
1 polymer ?
#
loop_
_entity_poly.entity_id
_entity_poly.type
_entity_poly.pdbx_seq_one_letter_code
_entity_poly.pdbx_strand_id
1 'polypeptide(L)'
;MAMRKSSKSKTSNNLVITSVAFQDHITRTLLHPNFSFSDPLLRCKRNTPKNPHARGRVENGLQQRQDGGNEREYVLDPAPPPLTLAQKMGLVASPAERLTEDEWMQVKARSVQQGESAQPCAICREEFRLQPQVLLSCSHVFHRACLRAFERFSGRKCCPMCRREQYETRVIHDAARLFRHQCATRIQACWRGYVARRWYRHMRKTVCPKDKDLRRKFFEAKLQELNDSFVRYCHTDTEAFLSDIDRSLSSSRRVFEQLERKSISEPQENDWDRIQSQVIQRGVWDCPICLTALCSLDIPTEADRSSHQQRRRTVLLSCSHLFHQLCLEAFESFAADSRPSCPLCRSAYHKKLI
;
A
#
# COMPACT_ATOMS: atom_id res chain seq x y z
N MET A 1 63.78 -53.20 -72.92
CA MET A 1 63.33 -53.09 -71.52
C MET A 1 62.60 -51.76 -71.35
N ALA A 2 61.27 -51.78 -71.16
CA ALA A 2 60.49 -50.58 -70.85
C ALA A 2 59.57 -50.89 -69.66
N MET A 3 59.90 -50.31 -68.51
CA MET A 3 59.13 -50.45 -67.27
C MET A 3 57.96 -49.47 -67.27
N ARG A 4 56.75 -49.99 -67.46
CA ARG A 4 55.49 -49.34 -67.08
C ARG A 4 55.12 -49.78 -65.66
N LYS A 5 55.17 -48.86 -64.69
CA LYS A 5 54.48 -48.88 -63.35
C LYS A 5 54.95 -47.59 -62.65
N SER A 6 54.12 -46.65 -62.21
CA SER A 6 53.24 -46.79 -61.04
C SER A 6 52.44 -45.46 -60.84
N SER A 7 51.42 -45.20 -61.66
CA SER A 7 50.58 -43.99 -61.53
C SER A 7 49.15 -44.26 -61.07
N LYS A 8 48.71 -45.53 -61.04
CA LYS A 8 47.31 -45.91 -60.70
C LYS A 8 47.01 -46.03 -59.19
N SER A 9 48.01 -46.27 -58.33
CA SER A 9 47.77 -46.52 -56.90
C SER A 9 47.53 -45.24 -56.07
N LYS A 10 48.13 -44.11 -56.46
CA LYS A 10 47.91 -42.83 -55.78
C LYS A 10 46.48 -42.29 -56.00
N THR A 11 45.95 -42.47 -57.21
CA THR A 11 44.58 -42.08 -57.56
C THR A 11 43.53 -42.95 -56.87
N SER A 12 43.75 -44.28 -56.77
CA SER A 12 42.83 -45.16 -56.04
C SER A 12 42.79 -44.85 -54.55
N ASN A 13 43.94 -44.58 -53.92
CA ASN A 13 43.98 -44.25 -52.50
C ASN A 13 43.30 -42.90 -52.19
N ASN A 14 43.45 -41.90 -53.05
CA ASN A 14 42.72 -40.63 -52.91
C ASN A 14 41.20 -40.82 -53.06
N LEU A 15 40.75 -41.67 -53.98
CA LEU A 15 39.33 -42.02 -54.12
C LEU A 15 38.77 -42.74 -52.87
N VAL A 16 39.54 -43.65 -52.27
CA VAL A 16 39.13 -44.34 -51.02
C VAL A 16 39.02 -43.35 -49.87
N ILE A 17 40.02 -42.48 -49.67
CA ILE A 17 40.03 -41.48 -48.58
C ILE A 17 38.88 -40.47 -48.75
N THR A 18 38.63 -39.98 -49.97
CA THR A 18 37.52 -39.06 -50.24
C THR A 18 36.16 -39.72 -50.02
N SER A 19 35.99 -40.98 -50.41
CA SER A 19 34.76 -41.76 -50.17
C SER A 19 34.49 -41.96 -48.68
N VAL A 20 35.52 -42.34 -47.90
CA VAL A 20 35.43 -42.52 -46.45
C VAL A 20 35.15 -41.19 -45.76
N ALA A 21 35.80 -40.11 -46.17
CA ALA A 21 35.53 -38.77 -45.65
C ALA A 21 34.07 -38.35 -45.87
N PHE A 22 33.53 -38.63 -47.06
CA PHE A 22 32.13 -38.31 -47.39
C PHE A 22 31.13 -39.17 -46.60
N GLN A 23 31.42 -40.47 -46.44
CA GLN A 23 30.59 -41.38 -45.65
C GLN A 23 30.59 -41.02 -44.16
N ASP A 24 31.74 -40.65 -43.59
CA ASP A 24 31.84 -40.10 -42.23
C ASP A 24 31.01 -38.82 -42.09
N HIS A 25 31.11 -37.90 -43.05
CA HIS A 25 30.34 -36.66 -43.06
C HIS A 25 28.83 -36.90 -43.07
N ILE A 26 28.34 -37.80 -43.93
CA ILE A 26 26.92 -38.19 -43.97
C ILE A 26 26.49 -38.80 -42.63
N THR A 27 27.29 -39.69 -42.08
CA THR A 27 27.02 -40.37 -40.80
C THR A 27 26.94 -39.35 -39.65
N ARG A 28 27.90 -38.43 -39.55
CA ARG A 28 27.93 -37.41 -38.49
C ARG A 28 26.87 -36.31 -38.65
N THR A 29 26.43 -36.03 -39.87
CA THR A 29 25.47 -34.95 -40.16
C THR A 29 24.02 -35.44 -40.15
N LEU A 30 23.74 -36.65 -40.66
CA LEU A 30 22.39 -37.21 -40.74
C LEU A 30 22.00 -38.09 -39.55
N LEU A 31 22.97 -38.71 -38.85
CA LEU A 31 22.69 -39.63 -37.73
C LEU A 31 22.90 -39.01 -36.33
N HIS A 32 23.28 -37.72 -36.23
CA HIS A 32 23.15 -36.96 -34.98
C HIS A 32 21.84 -36.13 -34.96
N PRO A 33 21.20 -35.97 -33.79
CA PRO A 33 19.76 -35.83 -33.66
C PRO A 33 19.30 -34.38 -33.85
N ASN A 34 19.00 -33.99 -35.08
CA ASN A 34 18.20 -32.79 -35.35
C ASN A 34 16.68 -33.05 -35.33
N PHE A 35 16.25 -34.22 -34.83
CA PHE A 35 14.86 -34.46 -34.45
C PHE A 35 14.73 -34.50 -32.92
N SER A 36 14.57 -33.31 -32.31
CA SER A 36 13.89 -33.20 -31.01
C SER A 36 12.79 -32.15 -31.15
N PHE A 37 11.74 -32.55 -31.87
CA PHE A 37 10.41 -32.01 -31.67
C PHE A 37 9.72 -32.92 -30.66
N SER A 38 9.36 -32.32 -29.51
CA SER A 38 8.30 -32.78 -28.61
C SER A 38 8.49 -34.15 -27.94
N ASP A 39 8.69 -34.15 -26.61
CA ASP A 39 8.26 -35.30 -25.81
C ASP A 39 7.52 -34.83 -24.54
N PRO A 40 6.17 -34.96 -24.50
CA PRO A 40 5.44 -35.11 -23.25
C PRO A 40 5.51 -36.58 -22.80
N LEU A 41 5.30 -36.79 -21.50
CA LEU A 41 5.05 -38.08 -20.81
C LEU A 41 6.22 -38.69 -20.03
N LEU A 42 6.27 -38.25 -18.76
CA LEU A 42 6.28 -39.10 -17.56
C LEU A 42 6.58 -40.60 -17.79
N ARG A 43 7.74 -41.04 -17.33
CA ARG A 43 7.94 -42.44 -16.95
C ARG A 43 8.69 -42.55 -15.64
N CYS A 44 7.90 -42.71 -14.57
CA CYS A 44 8.34 -43.21 -13.26
C CYS A 44 9.31 -44.38 -13.42
N LYS A 45 10.48 -44.28 -12.78
CA LYS A 45 11.26 -45.45 -12.39
C LYS A 45 11.15 -45.65 -10.88
N ARG A 46 10.77 -46.87 -10.54
CA ARG A 46 10.56 -47.42 -9.20
C ARG A 46 11.86 -47.38 -8.39
N ASN A 47 11.74 -46.94 -7.15
CA ASN A 47 12.73 -47.14 -6.09
C ASN A 47 12.57 -48.54 -5.49
N THR A 48 13.69 -49.17 -5.11
CA THR A 48 13.73 -50.18 -4.04
C THR A 48 15.02 -50.04 -3.23
N PRO A 49 15.02 -50.45 -1.95
CA PRO A 49 15.55 -49.62 -0.86
C PRO A 49 16.82 -50.20 -0.23
N LYS A 50 17.64 -49.34 0.41
CA LYS A 50 18.49 -49.73 1.55
C LYS A 50 18.51 -48.61 2.58
N ASN A 51 18.13 -48.98 3.80
CA ASN A 51 17.96 -48.16 5.00
C ASN A 51 19.17 -48.40 5.94
N PRO A 52 19.21 -47.83 7.16
CA PRO A 52 19.83 -46.56 7.53
C PRO A 52 21.04 -46.76 8.48
N HIS A 53 21.90 -45.76 8.62
CA HIS A 53 22.38 -45.28 9.94
C HIS A 53 23.38 -44.11 9.80
N ALA A 54 23.20 -43.13 10.69
CA ALA A 54 24.22 -42.30 11.32
C ALA A 54 24.86 -41.14 10.53
N ARG A 55 24.28 -39.93 10.70
CA ARG A 55 24.81 -38.82 11.52
C ARG A 55 24.46 -37.46 10.92
N GLY A 56 23.79 -36.64 11.71
CA GLY A 56 23.46 -35.27 11.37
C GLY A 56 24.69 -34.38 11.32
N ARG A 57 24.66 -33.41 10.40
CA ARG A 57 25.41 -32.17 10.50
C ARG A 57 24.66 -31.07 9.75
N VAL A 58 24.35 -30.01 10.48
CA VAL A 58 23.80 -28.75 10.00
C VAL A 58 24.90 -28.01 9.26
N GLU A 59 24.68 -27.67 7.98
CA GLU A 59 25.46 -26.68 7.23
C GLU A 59 24.44 -25.72 6.60
N ASN A 60 24.25 -24.52 7.16
CA ASN A 60 25.02 -23.30 6.92
C ASN A 60 25.31 -23.04 5.43
N GLY A 61 24.46 -22.18 4.85
CA GLY A 61 24.89 -21.00 4.12
C GLY A 61 25.54 -21.18 2.76
N LEU A 62 24.77 -20.92 1.69
CA LEU A 62 25.28 -20.31 0.46
C LEU A 62 24.33 -19.19 0.01
N GLN A 63 24.28 -18.13 0.83
CA GLN A 63 24.05 -16.79 0.31
C GLN A 63 25.24 -16.46 -0.60
N GLN A 64 25.06 -16.63 -1.91
CA GLN A 64 25.99 -16.07 -2.88
C GLN A 64 25.94 -14.56 -2.73
N ARG A 65 27.01 -14.04 -2.11
CA ARG A 65 27.41 -12.65 -2.18
C ARG A 65 27.28 -12.18 -3.63
N GLN A 66 26.47 -11.14 -3.84
CA GLN A 66 26.51 -10.32 -5.03
C GLN A 66 27.89 -9.65 -5.06
N ASP A 67 28.82 -10.30 -5.74
CA ASP A 67 30.07 -9.68 -6.13
C ASP A 67 29.78 -8.69 -7.25
N GLY A 68 30.48 -7.54 -7.22
CA GLY A 68 30.37 -6.45 -8.18
C GLY A 68 30.92 -6.85 -9.55
N GLY A 69 30.32 -7.86 -10.17
CA GLY A 69 30.70 -8.41 -11.44
C GLY A 69 30.27 -7.47 -12.55
N ASN A 70 31.25 -6.84 -13.20
CA ASN A 70 31.15 -6.26 -14.53
C ASN A 70 30.18 -7.10 -15.39
N GLU A 71 29.10 -6.51 -15.90
CA GLU A 71 28.08 -7.21 -16.69
C GLU A 71 28.72 -7.73 -17.99
N ARG A 72 29.28 -8.95 -17.95
CA ARG A 72 30.04 -9.53 -19.07
C ARG A 72 29.08 -9.94 -20.18
N GLU A 73 29.34 -9.45 -21.37
CA GLU A 73 28.65 -9.86 -22.59
C GLU A 73 29.10 -11.26 -23.01
N TYR A 74 28.17 -12.06 -23.52
CA TYR A 74 28.48 -13.41 -23.99
C TYR A 74 27.57 -13.82 -25.15
N VAL A 75 28.08 -14.70 -26.01
CA VAL A 75 27.35 -15.30 -27.14
C VAL A 75 26.45 -16.41 -26.62
N LEU A 76 25.19 -16.44 -27.05
CA LEU A 76 24.19 -17.43 -26.60
C LEU A 76 24.19 -18.71 -27.41
N ASP A 77 24.63 -18.65 -28.66
CA ASP A 77 24.60 -19.78 -29.57
C ASP A 77 25.66 -20.83 -29.19
N PRO A 78 25.36 -22.14 -29.30
CA PRO A 78 26.31 -23.22 -28.98
C PRO A 78 27.49 -23.25 -29.97
N ALA A 79 28.63 -23.80 -29.54
CA ALA A 79 29.82 -23.88 -30.39
C ALA A 79 29.57 -24.75 -31.63
N PRO A 80 30.03 -24.34 -32.82
CA PRO A 80 29.90 -25.16 -34.01
C PRO A 80 30.62 -26.50 -33.78
N PRO A 81 30.05 -27.62 -34.26
CA PRO A 81 30.70 -28.92 -34.14
C PRO A 81 32.04 -28.93 -34.87
N PRO A 82 33.02 -29.74 -34.41
CA PRO A 82 34.32 -29.81 -35.05
C PRO A 82 34.19 -30.27 -36.51
N LEU A 83 34.91 -29.61 -37.40
CA LEU A 83 34.89 -29.87 -38.84
C LEU A 83 35.16 -31.35 -39.16
N THR A 84 34.28 -31.93 -39.97
CA THR A 84 34.44 -33.29 -40.50
C THR A 84 35.60 -33.35 -41.49
N LEU A 85 36.14 -34.55 -41.73
CA LEU A 85 37.24 -34.73 -42.67
C LEU A 85 36.86 -34.27 -44.09
N ALA A 86 35.62 -34.51 -44.53
CA ALA A 86 35.13 -34.03 -45.82
C ALA A 86 35.13 -32.51 -45.94
N GLN A 87 34.77 -31.79 -44.86
CA GLN A 87 34.81 -30.33 -44.81
C GLN A 87 36.24 -29.80 -44.86
N LYS A 88 37.16 -30.45 -44.12
CA LYS A 88 38.60 -30.10 -44.15
C LYS A 88 39.24 -30.35 -45.52
N MET A 89 38.76 -31.35 -46.25
CA MET A 89 39.22 -31.67 -47.61
C MET A 89 38.51 -30.86 -48.71
N GLY A 90 37.58 -29.97 -48.35
CA GLY A 90 36.83 -29.14 -49.31
C GLY A 90 35.83 -29.91 -50.17
N LEU A 91 35.50 -31.16 -49.81
CA LEU A 91 34.49 -31.98 -50.51
C LEU A 91 33.07 -31.53 -50.17
N VAL A 92 32.88 -30.93 -48.99
CA VAL A 92 31.63 -30.35 -48.52
C VAL A 92 31.93 -28.95 -47.98
N ALA A 93 31.03 -28.00 -48.23
CA ALA A 93 31.17 -26.65 -47.70
C ALA A 93 31.29 -26.68 -46.16
N SER A 94 32.28 -25.96 -45.64
CA SER A 94 32.41 -25.74 -44.20
C SER A 94 31.19 -24.95 -43.70
N PRO A 95 30.67 -25.24 -42.49
CA PRO A 95 29.70 -24.36 -41.84
C PRO A 95 30.25 -22.94 -41.75
N ALA A 96 29.37 -21.95 -41.79
CA ALA A 96 29.74 -20.56 -41.59
C ALA A 96 30.52 -20.43 -40.26
N GLU A 97 31.69 -19.82 -40.33
CA GLU A 97 32.53 -19.62 -39.16
C GLU A 97 31.87 -18.65 -38.19
N ARG A 98 32.12 -18.84 -36.89
CA ARG A 98 31.59 -17.95 -35.87
C ARG A 98 32.13 -16.53 -36.06
N LEU A 99 31.30 -15.54 -35.73
CA LEU A 99 31.79 -14.17 -35.69
C LEU A 99 32.88 -14.05 -34.62
N THR A 100 33.99 -13.46 -35.02
CA THR A 100 35.12 -13.13 -34.14
C THR A 100 34.71 -12.03 -33.14
N GLU A 101 35.46 -11.91 -32.04
CA GLU A 101 35.18 -10.85 -31.06
C GLU A 101 35.33 -9.45 -31.67
N ASP A 102 36.26 -9.28 -32.63
CA ASP A 102 36.46 -8.03 -33.37
C ASP A 102 35.26 -7.68 -34.28
N GLU A 103 34.70 -8.67 -34.97
CA GLU A 103 33.48 -8.48 -35.74
C GLU A 103 32.30 -8.14 -34.84
N TRP A 104 32.18 -8.76 -33.67
CA TRP A 104 31.17 -8.40 -32.69
C TRP A 104 31.34 -6.96 -32.17
N MET A 105 32.57 -6.50 -31.95
CA MET A 105 32.83 -5.11 -31.60
C MET A 105 32.37 -4.16 -32.72
N GLN A 106 32.57 -4.51 -33.99
CA GLN A 106 32.09 -3.72 -35.13
C GLN A 106 30.55 -3.71 -35.22
N VAL A 107 29.90 -4.86 -35.04
CA VAL A 107 28.42 -4.97 -35.02
C VAL A 107 27.85 -4.14 -33.87
N LYS A 108 28.47 -4.22 -32.69
CA LYS A 108 28.09 -3.42 -31.52
C LYS A 108 28.27 -1.93 -31.78
N ALA A 109 29.41 -1.52 -32.34
CA ALA A 109 29.68 -0.11 -32.68
C ALA A 109 28.61 0.43 -33.64
N ARG A 110 28.22 -0.35 -34.66
CA ARG A 110 27.14 0.01 -35.59
C ARG A 110 25.80 0.16 -34.87
N SER A 111 25.46 -0.79 -34.01
CA SER A 111 24.21 -0.76 -33.23
C SER A 111 24.14 0.45 -32.30
N VAL A 112 25.27 0.82 -31.67
CA VAL A 112 25.38 2.01 -30.82
C VAL A 112 25.24 3.28 -31.65
N GLN A 113 25.88 3.35 -32.82
CA GLN A 113 25.78 4.51 -33.73
C GLN A 113 24.34 4.72 -34.22
N GLN A 114 23.61 3.65 -34.49
CA GLN A 114 22.21 3.68 -34.88
C GLN A 114 21.25 3.97 -33.70
N GLY A 115 21.74 3.84 -32.46
CA GLY A 115 20.92 4.06 -31.27
C GLY A 115 19.88 2.97 -31.03
N GLU A 116 20.10 1.75 -31.52
CA GLU A 116 19.14 0.63 -31.42
C GLU A 116 18.76 0.30 -29.96
N SER A 117 19.72 0.41 -29.04
CA SER A 117 19.45 0.20 -27.60
C SER A 117 18.64 1.32 -26.94
N ALA A 118 18.51 2.49 -27.57
CA ALA A 118 17.68 3.59 -27.09
C ALA A 118 16.25 3.52 -27.65
N GLN A 119 16.05 2.86 -28.78
CA GLN A 119 14.73 2.64 -29.37
C GLN A 119 13.99 1.53 -28.62
N PRO A 120 12.64 1.52 -28.63
CA PRO A 120 11.88 0.43 -28.06
C PRO A 120 12.06 -0.86 -28.88
N CYS A 121 11.91 -2.01 -28.22
CA CYS A 121 11.97 -3.32 -28.87
C CYS A 121 10.92 -3.41 -29.98
N ALA A 122 11.32 -3.72 -31.23
CA ALA A 122 10.38 -3.75 -32.35
C ALA A 122 9.29 -4.85 -32.25
N ILE A 123 9.47 -5.86 -31.38
CA ILE A 123 8.50 -6.94 -31.17
C ILE A 123 7.38 -6.52 -30.19
N CYS A 124 7.74 -6.02 -29.00
CA CYS A 124 6.76 -5.66 -27.96
C CYS A 124 6.47 -4.15 -27.86
N ARG A 125 7.25 -3.31 -28.56
CA ARG A 125 7.18 -1.84 -28.54
C ARG A 125 7.45 -1.20 -27.17
N GLU A 126 8.11 -1.93 -26.27
CA GLU A 126 8.49 -1.44 -24.95
C GLU A 126 9.99 -1.09 -24.90
N GLU A 127 10.33 -0.14 -24.03
CA GLU A 127 11.73 0.19 -23.70
C GLU A 127 12.43 -0.98 -23.00
N PHE A 128 13.71 -1.17 -23.27
CA PHE A 128 14.50 -2.27 -22.71
C PHE A 128 14.70 -2.20 -21.18
N ARG A 129 14.88 -0.99 -20.63
CA ARG A 129 15.12 -0.76 -19.19
C ARG A 129 16.19 -1.71 -18.64
N LEU A 130 15.85 -2.55 -17.65
CA LEU A 130 16.75 -3.52 -17.02
C LEU A 130 16.58 -4.96 -17.55
N GLN A 131 15.73 -5.15 -18.57
CA GLN A 131 15.48 -6.48 -19.14
C GLN A 131 16.70 -6.97 -19.94
N PRO A 132 16.96 -8.29 -19.98
CA PRO A 132 18.05 -8.85 -20.77
C PRO A 132 17.81 -8.60 -22.26
N GLN A 133 18.77 -7.94 -22.89
CA GLN A 133 18.74 -7.54 -24.30
C GLN A 133 19.75 -8.39 -25.10
N VAL A 134 19.42 -8.63 -26.37
CA VAL A 134 20.24 -9.42 -27.28
C VAL A 134 20.50 -8.62 -28.55
N LEU A 135 21.76 -8.62 -28.98
CA LEU A 135 22.24 -8.08 -30.24
C LEU A 135 22.38 -9.22 -31.24
N LEU A 136 21.83 -9.03 -32.43
CA LEU A 136 21.98 -9.95 -33.54
C LEU A 136 23.18 -9.57 -34.40
N SER A 137 23.74 -10.54 -35.14
CA SER A 137 24.77 -10.28 -36.16
C SER A 137 24.36 -9.27 -37.24
N CYS A 138 23.05 -9.05 -37.42
CA CYS A 138 22.48 -8.03 -38.30
C CYS A 138 22.30 -6.65 -37.64
N SER A 139 23.00 -6.38 -36.53
CA SER A 139 23.00 -5.13 -35.73
C SER A 139 21.69 -4.73 -35.05
N HIS A 140 20.63 -5.53 -35.16
CA HIS A 140 19.35 -5.30 -34.49
C HIS A 140 19.33 -5.77 -33.05
N VAL A 141 18.58 -5.06 -32.18
CA VAL A 141 18.48 -5.35 -30.74
C VAL A 141 17.05 -5.69 -30.34
N PHE A 142 16.88 -6.72 -29.49
CA PHE A 142 15.59 -7.17 -28.98
C PHE A 142 15.68 -7.62 -27.51
N HIS A 143 14.54 -7.76 -26.84
CA HIS A 143 14.51 -8.48 -25.56
C HIS A 143 14.82 -9.95 -25.82
N ARG A 144 15.62 -10.57 -24.95
CA ARG A 144 15.89 -12.01 -25.00
C ARG A 144 14.59 -12.82 -25.01
N ALA A 145 13.62 -12.43 -24.19
CA ALA A 145 12.33 -13.10 -24.11
C ALA A 145 11.51 -12.93 -25.39
N CYS A 146 11.45 -11.72 -25.95
CA CYS A 146 10.70 -11.45 -27.17
C CYS A 146 11.29 -12.19 -28.38
N LEU A 147 12.62 -12.19 -28.53
CA LEU A 147 13.26 -12.92 -29.61
C LEU A 147 13.00 -14.42 -29.50
N ARG A 148 13.12 -14.99 -28.30
CA ARG A 148 12.84 -16.41 -28.05
C ARG A 148 11.37 -16.77 -28.33
N ALA A 149 10.43 -15.89 -28.00
CA ALA A 149 9.02 -16.08 -28.32
C ALA A 149 8.77 -16.02 -29.84
N PHE A 150 9.43 -15.09 -30.53
CA PHE A 150 9.35 -14.99 -31.99
C PHE A 150 9.91 -16.23 -32.69
N GLU A 151 11.07 -16.73 -32.27
CA GLU A 151 11.68 -17.95 -32.83
C GLU A 151 10.76 -19.17 -32.65
N ARG A 152 10.10 -19.28 -31.49
CA ARG A 152 9.12 -20.35 -31.21
C ARG A 152 7.88 -20.24 -32.09
N PHE A 153 7.40 -19.02 -32.33
CA PHE A 153 6.20 -18.79 -33.14
C PHE A 153 6.47 -18.99 -34.64
N SER A 154 7.58 -18.46 -35.15
CA SER A 154 7.95 -18.54 -36.56
C SER A 154 8.51 -19.91 -36.95
N GLY A 155 8.97 -20.71 -35.98
CA GLY A 155 9.62 -22.01 -36.22
C GLY A 155 10.95 -21.92 -36.97
N ARG A 156 11.47 -20.69 -37.16
CA ARG A 156 12.70 -20.39 -37.90
C ARG A 156 13.50 -19.32 -37.16
N LYS A 157 14.83 -19.42 -37.22
CA LYS A 157 15.75 -18.44 -36.65
C LYS A 157 16.03 -17.32 -37.67
N CYS A 158 15.11 -16.36 -37.78
CA CYS A 158 15.20 -15.21 -38.69
C CYS A 158 14.97 -13.87 -37.97
N CYS A 159 15.66 -12.81 -38.39
CA CYS A 159 15.54 -11.52 -37.73
C CYS A 159 14.13 -10.94 -37.96
N PRO A 160 13.41 -10.47 -36.92
CA PRO A 160 12.09 -9.85 -37.08
C PRO A 160 12.08 -8.60 -37.98
N MET A 161 13.19 -7.86 -38.06
CA MET A 161 13.29 -6.62 -38.83
C MET A 161 13.79 -6.85 -40.26
N CYS A 162 14.94 -7.49 -40.44
CA CYS A 162 15.56 -7.66 -41.76
C CYS A 162 15.41 -9.05 -42.37
N ARG A 163 14.74 -9.98 -41.68
CA ARG A 163 14.52 -11.37 -42.12
C ARG A 163 15.79 -12.18 -42.44
N ARG A 164 16.97 -11.68 -42.09
CA ARG A 164 18.23 -12.42 -42.22
C ARG A 164 18.15 -13.70 -41.40
N GLU A 165 18.41 -14.82 -42.06
CA GLU A 165 18.45 -16.14 -41.44
C GLU A 165 19.83 -16.41 -40.83
N GLN A 166 19.90 -17.39 -39.92
CA GLN A 166 21.16 -17.89 -39.35
C GLN A 166 22.03 -16.82 -38.69
N TYR A 167 21.40 -15.86 -38.00
CA TYR A 167 22.15 -14.88 -37.20
C TYR A 167 22.75 -15.52 -35.95
N GLU A 168 23.83 -14.91 -35.46
CA GLU A 168 24.33 -15.15 -34.11
C GLU A 168 23.74 -14.15 -33.12
N THR A 169 23.67 -14.56 -31.86
CA THR A 169 23.07 -13.79 -30.76
C THR A 169 24.08 -13.54 -29.65
N ARG A 170 24.22 -12.28 -29.25
CA ARG A 170 25.06 -11.85 -28.13
C ARG A 170 24.22 -11.10 -27.10
N VAL A 171 24.35 -11.43 -25.82
CA VAL A 171 23.74 -10.66 -24.74
C VAL A 171 24.51 -9.36 -24.56
N ILE A 172 23.80 -8.24 -24.57
CA ILE A 172 24.35 -6.90 -24.32
C ILE A 172 23.67 -6.26 -23.10
N HIS A 173 24.20 -5.16 -22.58
CA HIS A 173 23.65 -4.44 -21.42
C HIS A 173 23.58 -2.91 -21.64
N ASP A 174 23.68 -2.47 -22.89
CA ASP A 174 23.80 -1.05 -23.23
C ASP A 174 22.54 -0.25 -22.86
N ALA A 175 21.33 -0.81 -23.05
CA ALA A 175 20.08 -0.13 -22.70
C ALA A 175 19.88 -0.07 -21.19
N ALA A 176 20.32 -1.10 -20.44
CA ALA A 176 20.36 -1.05 -18.98
C ALA A 176 21.28 0.06 -18.47
N ARG A 177 22.44 0.25 -19.11
CA ARG A 177 23.35 1.37 -18.81
C ARG A 177 22.71 2.72 -19.12
N LEU A 178 22.06 2.87 -20.27
CA LEU A 178 21.33 4.09 -20.65
C LEU A 178 20.20 4.39 -19.66
N PHE A 179 19.41 3.39 -19.29
CA PHE A 179 18.31 3.53 -18.35
C PHE A 179 18.80 3.94 -16.94
N ARG A 180 19.88 3.33 -16.45
CA ARG A 180 20.54 3.74 -15.19
C ARG A 180 20.99 5.19 -15.25
N HIS A 181 21.57 5.61 -16.37
CA HIS A 181 21.99 7.00 -16.57
C HIS A 181 20.79 7.96 -16.57
N GLN A 182 19.71 7.64 -17.28
CA GLN A 182 18.48 8.44 -17.27
C GLN A 182 17.87 8.55 -15.86
N CYS A 183 17.83 7.44 -15.11
CA CYS A 183 17.37 7.43 -13.73
C CYS A 183 18.24 8.32 -12.84
N ALA A 184 19.57 8.22 -12.96
CA ALA A 184 20.50 9.06 -12.23
C ALA A 184 20.27 10.56 -12.53
N THR A 185 20.13 10.92 -13.81
CA THR A 185 19.83 12.30 -14.22
C THR A 185 18.52 12.81 -13.62
N ARG A 186 17.47 11.98 -13.58
CA ARG A 186 16.18 12.36 -12.97
C ARG A 186 16.32 12.61 -11.46
N ILE A 187 17.02 11.73 -10.75
CA ILE A 187 17.28 11.87 -9.31
C ILE A 187 18.09 13.15 -9.05
N GLN A 188 19.16 13.34 -9.81
CA GLN A 188 20.02 14.53 -9.71
C GLN A 188 19.24 15.82 -9.99
N ALA A 189 18.41 15.86 -11.03
CA ALA A 189 17.56 17.00 -11.36
C ALA A 189 16.57 17.31 -10.24
N CYS A 190 15.92 16.28 -9.68
CA CYS A 190 15.00 16.45 -8.55
C CYS A 190 15.71 17.01 -7.33
N TRP A 191 16.89 16.48 -6.99
CA TRP A 191 17.71 16.95 -5.87
C TRP A 191 18.17 18.40 -6.06
N ARG A 192 18.75 18.73 -7.23
CA ARG A 192 19.16 20.10 -7.57
C ARG A 192 17.99 21.07 -7.45
N GLY A 193 16.82 20.68 -7.96
CA GLY A 193 15.58 21.46 -7.83
C GLY A 193 15.12 21.62 -6.38
N TYR A 194 15.23 20.58 -5.55
CA TYR A 194 14.91 20.64 -4.12
C TYR A 194 15.82 21.61 -3.37
N VAL A 195 17.14 21.53 -3.59
CA VAL A 195 18.13 22.43 -2.98
C VAL A 195 17.83 23.89 -3.37
N ALA A 196 17.62 24.16 -4.65
CA ALA A 196 17.29 25.49 -5.14
C ALA A 196 15.98 26.04 -4.51
N ARG A 197 14.92 25.22 -4.45
CA ARG A 197 13.65 25.62 -3.82
C ARG A 197 13.80 25.83 -2.31
N ARG A 198 14.59 25.01 -1.61
CA ARG A 198 14.86 25.15 -0.18
C ARG A 198 15.58 26.46 0.10
N TRP A 199 16.63 26.76 -0.66
CA TRP A 199 17.35 28.03 -0.57
C TRP A 199 16.44 29.22 -0.90
N TYR A 200 15.69 29.15 -2.00
CA TYR A 200 14.77 30.22 -2.41
C TYR A 200 13.67 30.48 -1.39
N ARG A 201 13.11 29.44 -0.76
CA ARG A 201 12.12 29.59 0.33
C ARG A 201 12.71 30.32 1.53
N HIS A 202 13.95 30.03 1.90
CA HIS A 202 14.62 30.73 2.99
C HIS A 202 14.91 32.20 2.61
N MET A 203 15.48 32.43 1.43
CA MET A 203 15.76 33.76 0.89
C MET A 203 14.48 34.63 0.81
N ARG A 204 13.35 34.07 0.39
CA ARG A 204 12.06 34.77 0.35
C ARG A 204 11.54 35.19 1.73
N LYS A 205 11.96 34.52 2.82
CA LYS A 205 11.59 34.89 4.19
C LYS A 205 12.51 35.98 4.78
N THR A 206 13.74 36.08 4.30
CA THR A 206 14.76 36.97 4.89
C THR A 206 15.02 38.22 4.04
N VAL A 207 14.93 38.13 2.73
CA VAL A 207 15.23 39.21 1.80
C VAL A 207 13.93 39.86 1.32
N CYS A 208 13.84 41.19 1.48
CA CYS A 208 12.71 41.98 0.99
C CYS A 208 12.69 41.99 -0.55
N PRO A 209 11.57 41.60 -1.20
CA PRO A 209 11.42 41.73 -2.65
C PRO A 209 11.45 43.21 -3.12
N LYS A 210 11.92 43.45 -4.34
CA LYS A 210 11.92 44.79 -4.98
C LYS A 210 10.56 45.16 -5.57
N ASP A 211 9.82 44.17 -6.06
CA ASP A 211 8.48 44.35 -6.62
C ASP A 211 7.50 44.81 -5.54
N LYS A 212 6.67 45.81 -5.86
CA LYS A 212 5.70 46.43 -4.95
C LYS A 212 4.69 45.42 -4.40
N ASP A 213 4.14 44.54 -5.24
CA ASP A 213 3.10 43.59 -4.80
C ASP A 213 3.68 42.47 -3.93
N LEU A 214 4.86 41.97 -4.28
CA LEU A 214 5.56 40.96 -3.49
C LEU A 214 6.08 41.55 -2.17
N ARG A 215 6.49 42.82 -2.17
CA ARG A 215 6.90 43.55 -0.97
C ARG A 215 5.74 43.74 0.00
N ARG A 216 4.53 44.07 -0.49
CA ARG A 216 3.32 44.13 0.35
C ARG A 216 3.06 42.80 1.04
N LYS A 217 3.03 41.70 0.28
CA LYS A 217 2.83 40.34 0.82
C LYS A 217 3.92 39.92 1.82
N PHE A 218 5.16 40.34 1.59
CA PHE A 218 6.27 40.07 2.50
C PHE A 218 6.06 40.73 3.86
N PHE A 219 5.71 42.03 3.89
CA PHE A 219 5.46 42.74 5.14
C PHE A 219 4.18 42.31 5.82
N GLU A 220 3.12 41.99 5.06
CA GLU A 220 1.90 41.39 5.59
C GLU A 220 2.20 40.11 6.37
N ALA A 221 2.95 39.18 5.77
CA ALA A 221 3.35 37.94 6.45
C ALA A 221 4.22 38.20 7.69
N LYS A 222 5.11 39.21 7.64
CA LYS A 222 5.94 39.59 8.79
C LYS A 222 5.14 40.22 9.93
N LEU A 223 4.16 41.06 9.60
CA LEU A 223 3.26 41.67 10.59
C LEU A 223 2.36 40.62 11.21
N GLN A 224 1.88 39.65 10.42
CA GLN A 224 1.13 38.51 10.93
C GLN A 224 1.97 37.66 11.90
N GLU A 225 3.24 37.38 11.57
CA GLU A 225 4.16 36.66 12.48
C GLU A 225 4.33 37.38 13.82
N LEU A 226 4.44 38.72 13.80
CA LEU A 226 4.50 39.53 15.02
C LEU A 226 3.19 39.55 15.79
N ASN A 227 2.06 39.69 15.10
CA ASN A 227 0.73 39.65 15.71
C ASN A 227 0.48 38.29 16.37
N ASP A 228 0.78 37.18 15.68
CA ASP A 228 0.65 35.84 16.23
C ASP A 228 1.60 35.62 17.43
N SER A 229 2.80 36.23 17.39
CA SER A 229 3.71 36.24 18.54
C SER A 229 3.14 37.05 19.71
N PHE A 230 2.52 38.19 19.42
CA PHE A 230 1.92 39.06 20.43
C PHE A 230 0.67 38.42 21.05
N VAL A 231 -0.24 37.88 20.24
CA VAL A 231 -1.41 37.14 20.71
C VAL A 231 -0.98 35.97 21.59
N ARG A 232 0.05 35.20 21.20
CA ARG A 232 0.60 34.13 22.06
C ARG A 232 1.13 34.65 23.40
N TYR A 233 1.73 35.84 23.41
CA TYR A 233 2.20 36.47 24.64
C TYR A 233 1.04 36.99 25.51
N CYS A 234 0.01 37.55 24.88
CA CYS A 234 -1.17 38.11 25.55
C CYS A 234 -2.21 37.06 25.93
N HIS A 235 -2.14 35.83 25.41
CA HIS A 235 -2.96 34.70 25.85
C HIS A 235 -2.45 34.22 27.23
N THR A 236 -2.34 35.12 28.19
CA THR A 236 -2.19 34.83 29.61
C THR A 236 -3.48 34.19 30.10
N ASP A 237 -3.43 32.87 30.25
CA ASP A 237 -4.16 32.03 31.19
C ASP A 237 -5.64 32.33 31.50
N THR A 238 -6.39 32.84 30.52
CA THR A 238 -7.85 32.99 30.64
C THR A 238 -8.51 31.65 30.91
N GLU A 239 -8.02 30.58 30.28
CA GLU A 239 -8.49 29.22 30.51
C GLU A 239 -8.17 28.73 31.93
N ALA A 240 -6.97 29.00 32.47
CA ALA A 240 -6.72 28.64 33.88
C ALA A 240 -7.59 29.45 34.84
N PHE A 241 -7.79 30.75 34.58
CA PHE A 241 -8.67 31.59 35.39
C PHE A 241 -10.12 31.09 35.39
N LEU A 242 -10.67 30.75 34.21
CA LEU A 242 -12.00 30.16 34.11
C LEU A 242 -12.07 28.78 34.79
N SER A 243 -11.03 27.96 34.64
CA SER A 243 -10.95 26.67 35.33
C SER A 243 -10.91 26.81 36.86
N ASP A 244 -10.29 27.88 37.37
CA ASP A 244 -10.25 28.20 38.80
C ASP A 244 -11.62 28.63 39.32
N ILE A 245 -12.38 29.41 38.54
CA ILE A 245 -13.76 29.77 38.86
C ILE A 245 -14.63 28.51 38.91
N ASP A 246 -14.56 27.66 37.89
CA ASP A 246 -15.36 26.43 37.83
C ASP A 246 -15.03 25.47 38.97
N ARG A 247 -13.75 25.37 39.33
CA ARG A 247 -13.29 24.61 40.50
C ARG A 247 -13.86 25.18 41.81
N SER A 248 -13.87 26.50 41.96
CA SER A 248 -14.46 27.18 43.12
C SER A 248 -15.97 26.93 43.21
N LEU A 249 -16.69 27.07 42.11
CA LEU A 249 -18.13 26.80 42.05
C LEU A 249 -18.45 25.33 42.32
N SER A 250 -17.67 24.41 41.76
CA SER A 250 -17.83 22.97 41.99
C SER A 250 -17.60 22.60 43.46
N SER A 251 -16.61 23.23 44.12
CA SER A 251 -16.36 23.03 45.54
C SER A 251 -17.54 23.54 46.39
N SER A 252 -18.10 24.70 46.05
CA SER A 252 -19.28 25.25 46.72
C SER A 252 -20.50 24.34 46.58
N ARG A 253 -20.78 23.85 45.36
CA ARG A 253 -21.90 22.92 45.09
C ARG A 253 -21.79 21.65 45.91
N ARG A 254 -20.59 21.07 46.04
CA ARG A 254 -20.35 19.86 46.86
C ARG A 254 -20.70 20.08 48.33
N VAL A 255 -20.41 21.24 48.89
CA VAL A 255 -20.77 21.57 50.28
C VAL A 255 -22.29 21.62 50.45
N PHE A 256 -23.01 22.25 49.50
CA PHE A 256 -24.47 22.28 49.52
C PHE A 256 -25.09 20.88 49.42
N GLU A 257 -24.58 20.03 48.51
CA GLU A 257 -25.05 18.64 48.39
C GLU A 257 -24.83 17.83 49.68
N GLN A 258 -23.70 18.02 50.37
CA GLN A 258 -23.43 17.34 51.64
C GLN A 258 -24.36 17.78 52.76
N LEU A 259 -24.71 19.07 52.79
CA LEU A 259 -25.67 19.61 53.75
C LEU A 259 -27.06 19.02 53.50
N GLU A 260 -27.47 18.98 52.23
CA GLU A 260 -28.76 18.45 51.81
C GLU A 260 -28.88 16.93 52.08
N ARG A 261 -27.81 16.15 51.89
CA ARG A 261 -27.82 14.72 52.25
C ARG A 261 -28.00 14.47 53.76
N LYS A 262 -27.57 15.39 54.62
CA LYS A 262 -27.74 15.27 56.08
C LYS A 262 -29.15 15.64 56.55
N SER A 263 -29.90 16.41 55.76
CA SER A 263 -31.25 16.88 56.14
C SER A 263 -32.40 15.97 55.68
N ILE A 264 -32.12 14.87 54.97
CA ILE A 264 -33.13 13.96 54.41
C ILE A 264 -33.07 12.60 55.12
N SER A 265 -33.66 12.51 56.30
CA SER A 265 -34.05 11.23 56.90
C SER A 265 -35.50 10.93 56.52
N GLU A 266 -35.85 9.67 56.28
CA GLU A 266 -37.25 9.26 55.99
C GLU A 266 -38.17 9.69 57.14
N PRO A 267 -39.26 10.46 56.88
CA PRO A 267 -40.20 10.85 57.92
C PRO A 267 -40.91 9.62 58.50
N GLN A 268 -41.03 9.54 59.83
CA GLN A 268 -41.79 8.47 60.47
C GLN A 268 -43.30 8.63 60.22
N GLU A 269 -44.08 7.58 60.46
CA GLU A 269 -45.53 7.58 60.19
C GLU A 269 -46.27 8.72 60.93
N ASN A 270 -45.88 9.00 62.17
CA ASN A 270 -46.38 10.15 62.96
C ASN A 270 -46.07 11.53 62.34
N ASP A 271 -45.00 11.64 61.54
CA ASP A 271 -44.64 12.88 60.87
C ASP A 271 -45.54 13.11 59.65
N TRP A 272 -45.98 12.05 58.96
CA TRP A 272 -46.92 12.18 57.84
C TRP A 272 -48.29 12.69 58.28
N ASP A 273 -48.78 12.28 59.45
CA ASP A 273 -50.05 12.76 60.00
C ASP A 273 -49.98 14.25 60.37
N ARG A 274 -48.82 14.68 60.89
CA ARG A 274 -48.53 16.11 61.14
C ARG A 274 -48.47 16.91 59.84
N ILE A 275 -47.79 16.40 58.82
CA ILE A 275 -47.67 17.06 57.51
C ILE A 275 -49.07 17.15 56.85
N GLN A 276 -49.88 16.10 56.93
CA GLN A 276 -51.25 16.10 56.40
C GLN A 276 -52.13 17.13 57.11
N SER A 277 -52.04 17.22 58.44
CA SER A 277 -52.76 18.23 59.24
C SER A 277 -52.38 19.66 58.85
N GLN A 278 -51.09 19.93 58.57
CA GLN A 278 -50.62 21.24 58.11
C GLN A 278 -51.16 21.62 56.74
N VAL A 279 -51.26 20.65 55.83
CA VAL A 279 -51.78 20.88 54.47
C VAL A 279 -53.28 21.21 54.52
N ILE A 280 -54.04 20.50 55.35
CA ILE A 280 -55.47 20.77 55.57
C ILE A 280 -55.67 22.19 56.12
N GLN A 281 -54.83 22.64 57.06
CA GLN A 281 -54.89 24.01 57.60
C GLN A 281 -54.57 25.09 56.57
N ARG A 282 -53.67 24.82 55.61
CA ARG A 282 -53.30 25.78 54.56
C ARG A 282 -54.39 25.93 53.49
N GLY A 283 -55.27 24.94 53.34
CA GLY A 283 -56.44 25.01 52.46
C GLY A 283 -56.13 25.13 50.97
N VAL A 284 -54.90 24.83 50.54
CA VAL A 284 -54.51 24.87 49.11
C VAL A 284 -54.76 23.52 48.49
N TRP A 285 -55.84 23.43 47.71
CA TRP A 285 -56.28 22.19 47.05
C TRP A 285 -56.08 22.21 45.54
N ASP A 286 -55.24 23.09 45.01
CA ASP A 286 -54.91 23.12 43.58
C ASP A 286 -53.52 22.55 43.34
N CYS A 287 -53.37 21.76 42.28
CA CYS A 287 -52.06 21.28 41.86
C CYS A 287 -51.24 22.44 41.25
N PRO A 288 -50.08 22.81 41.82
CA PRO A 288 -49.30 23.94 41.32
C PRO A 288 -48.68 23.75 39.92
N ILE A 289 -48.61 22.51 39.43
CA ILE A 289 -48.03 22.18 38.11
C ILE A 289 -49.04 22.42 37.00
N CYS A 290 -50.29 21.97 37.19
CA CYS A 290 -51.35 22.05 36.17
C CYS A 290 -52.47 23.02 36.52
N LEU A 291 -52.38 23.69 37.67
CA LEU A 291 -53.32 24.70 38.18
C LEU A 291 -54.77 24.19 38.28
N THR A 292 -54.94 22.88 38.51
CA THR A 292 -56.26 22.21 38.59
C THR A 292 -56.48 21.61 39.97
N ALA A 293 -57.74 21.60 40.44
CA ALA A 293 -58.13 21.09 41.75
C ALA A 293 -57.74 19.61 42.00
N LEU A 294 -57.37 19.32 43.24
CA LEU A 294 -57.03 18.02 43.82
C LEU A 294 -58.31 17.43 44.46
N CYS A 295 -58.58 16.13 44.24
CA CYS A 295 -59.77 15.49 44.80
C CYS A 295 -59.58 15.18 46.29
N SER A 296 -60.52 15.63 47.15
CA SER A 296 -60.57 15.26 48.58
C SER A 296 -61.34 13.95 48.79
N LEU A 297 -60.94 13.13 49.77
CA LEU A 297 -61.51 11.80 50.02
C LEU A 297 -62.84 11.81 50.80
N ASP A 298 -63.32 12.94 51.32
CA ASP A 298 -64.42 12.95 52.30
C ASP A 298 -65.68 13.73 51.88
N ILE A 299 -66.18 13.56 50.65
CA ILE A 299 -67.56 13.93 50.30
C ILE A 299 -68.20 12.87 49.38
N PRO A 300 -69.20 12.09 49.84
CA PRO A 300 -70.07 11.33 48.96
C PRO A 300 -71.16 12.24 48.38
N THR A 301 -71.10 12.43 47.06
CA THR A 301 -72.21 12.69 46.10
C THR A 301 -73.16 13.87 46.41
N GLU A 302 -73.50 14.76 45.48
CA GLU A 302 -74.46 14.56 44.39
C GLU A 302 -74.37 15.78 43.47
N ALA A 303 -73.91 15.61 42.23
CA ALA A 303 -74.31 16.40 41.06
C ALA A 303 -73.49 15.95 39.86
N ASP A 304 -74.09 15.02 39.14
CA ASP A 304 -73.96 14.77 37.72
C ASP A 304 -73.51 16.03 36.92
N ARG A 305 -72.36 15.96 36.26
CA ARG A 305 -72.16 16.40 34.86
C ARG A 305 -70.83 15.88 34.29
N SER A 306 -70.96 15.05 33.25
CA SER A 306 -70.04 14.87 32.12
C SER A 306 -68.61 14.36 32.38
N SER A 307 -68.43 13.06 32.07
CA SER A 307 -67.34 12.47 31.27
C SER A 307 -65.90 12.97 31.47
N HIS A 308 -65.06 12.07 32.02
CA HIS A 308 -63.58 12.02 32.00
C HIS A 308 -62.76 12.67 33.12
N GLN A 309 -63.33 13.04 34.27
CA GLN A 309 -62.52 13.20 35.49
C GLN A 309 -62.26 11.83 36.13
N GLN A 310 -61.36 11.05 35.52
CA GLN A 310 -60.70 9.94 36.21
C GLN A 310 -60.20 10.48 37.56
N ARG A 311 -60.56 9.84 38.67
CA ARG A 311 -60.03 10.11 40.02
C ARG A 311 -58.51 10.27 39.93
N ARG A 312 -58.01 11.52 39.83
CA ARG A 312 -56.58 11.80 39.75
C ARG A 312 -56.05 11.67 41.16
N ARG A 313 -55.26 10.62 41.41
CA ARG A 313 -54.64 10.35 42.71
C ARG A 313 -53.78 11.53 43.13
N THR A 314 -53.87 11.90 44.40
CA THR A 314 -53.11 13.00 44.97
C THR A 314 -51.87 12.46 45.66
N VAL A 315 -50.77 13.21 45.57
CA VAL A 315 -49.51 12.85 46.18
C VAL A 315 -49.10 13.98 47.12
N LEU A 316 -48.83 13.62 48.37
CA LEU A 316 -48.25 14.49 49.38
C LEU A 316 -46.74 14.30 49.44
N LEU A 317 -46.03 15.42 49.35
CA LEU A 317 -44.58 15.45 49.54
C LEU A 317 -44.23 15.73 51.00
N SER A 318 -43.09 15.20 51.46
CA SER A 318 -42.56 15.44 52.81
C SER A 318 -42.29 16.93 53.11
N CYS A 319 -42.17 17.76 52.08
CA CYS A 319 -42.10 19.21 52.18
C CYS A 319 -43.47 19.91 52.30
N SER A 320 -44.55 19.20 52.65
CA SER A 320 -45.92 19.72 52.83
C SER A 320 -46.59 20.31 51.57
N HIS A 321 -46.22 19.81 50.39
CA HIS A 321 -46.81 20.24 49.11
C HIS A 321 -47.58 19.10 48.46
N LEU A 322 -48.72 19.42 47.82
CA LEU A 322 -49.60 18.47 47.15
C LEU A 322 -49.53 18.62 45.62
N PHE A 323 -49.57 17.48 44.93
CA PHE A 323 -49.62 17.43 43.46
C PHE A 323 -50.52 16.30 42.97
N HIS A 324 -51.00 16.37 41.73
CA HIS A 324 -51.52 15.17 41.06
C HIS A 324 -50.35 14.22 40.78
N GLN A 325 -50.58 12.93 40.98
CA GLN A 325 -49.58 11.89 40.73
C GLN A 325 -48.95 12.01 39.34
N LEU A 326 -49.79 12.14 38.30
CA LEU A 326 -49.34 12.23 36.90
C LEU A 326 -48.54 13.51 36.62
N CYS A 327 -48.88 14.63 37.25
CA CYS A 327 -48.17 15.89 37.07
C CYS A 327 -46.78 15.83 37.69
N LEU A 328 -46.67 15.22 38.88
CA LEU A 328 -45.40 15.02 39.54
C LEU A 328 -44.53 14.01 38.78
N GLU A 329 -45.09 12.88 38.33
CA GLU A 329 -44.37 11.88 37.51
C GLU A 329 -43.86 12.48 36.19
N ALA A 330 -44.67 13.31 35.52
CA ALA A 330 -44.23 14.03 34.33
C ALA A 330 -43.05 14.96 34.65
N PHE A 331 -43.12 15.72 35.74
CA PHE A 331 -42.02 16.58 36.18
C PHE A 331 -40.74 15.77 36.51
N GLU A 332 -40.89 14.65 37.23
CA GLU A 332 -39.79 13.73 37.55
C GLU A 332 -39.14 13.17 36.27
N SER A 333 -39.91 12.90 35.22
CA SER A 333 -39.39 12.38 33.94
C SER A 333 -38.46 13.36 33.18
N PHE A 334 -38.59 14.67 33.41
CA PHE A 334 -37.70 15.67 32.83
C PHE A 334 -36.39 15.84 33.63
N ALA A 335 -36.33 15.33 34.86
CA ALA A 335 -35.15 15.40 35.72
C ALA A 335 -34.24 14.17 35.52
N ALA A 336 -33.62 14.06 34.35
CA ALA A 336 -32.90 12.85 33.92
C ALA A 336 -31.70 12.44 34.82
N ASP A 337 -31.02 13.39 35.47
CA ASP A 337 -29.73 13.12 36.12
C ASP A 337 -29.63 13.56 37.60
N SER A 338 -30.73 13.98 38.22
CA SER A 338 -30.73 14.46 39.62
C SER A 338 -31.89 13.89 40.42
N ARG A 339 -31.72 13.73 41.74
CA ARG A 339 -32.82 13.36 42.63
C ARG A 339 -33.96 14.38 42.45
N PRO A 340 -35.21 13.92 42.29
CA PRO A 340 -36.30 14.84 42.01
C PRO A 340 -36.49 15.80 43.18
N SER A 341 -36.50 17.09 42.87
CA SER A 341 -36.70 18.19 43.82
C SER A 341 -38.11 18.74 43.70
N CYS A 342 -38.67 19.23 44.81
CA CYS A 342 -40.04 19.72 44.81
C CYS A 342 -40.17 20.91 43.84
N PRO A 343 -41.15 20.93 42.91
CA PRO A 343 -41.31 22.02 41.97
C PRO A 343 -41.48 23.41 42.61
N LEU A 344 -41.99 23.45 43.85
CA LEU A 344 -42.25 24.71 44.58
C LEU A 344 -41.06 25.16 45.42
N CYS A 345 -40.56 24.29 46.30
CA CYS A 345 -39.53 24.66 47.28
C CYS A 345 -38.14 24.15 46.93
N ARG A 346 -37.98 23.41 45.82
CA ARG A 346 -36.73 22.79 45.35
C ARG A 346 -36.03 21.89 46.36
N SER A 347 -36.68 21.57 47.49
CA SER A 347 -36.15 20.63 48.46
C SER A 347 -36.30 19.21 47.93
N ALA A 348 -35.34 18.34 48.25
CA ALA A 348 -35.56 16.90 48.15
C ALA A 348 -36.80 16.50 48.98
N TYR A 349 -37.53 15.51 48.49
CA TYR A 349 -38.78 15.08 49.12
C TYR A 349 -38.94 13.56 49.12
N HIS A 350 -39.84 13.09 49.96
CA HIS A 350 -40.44 11.75 49.87
C HIS A 350 -41.90 11.93 49.50
N LYS A 351 -42.51 10.93 48.87
CA LYS A 351 -43.89 11.01 48.37
C LYS A 351 -44.77 9.93 49.01
N LYS A 352 -45.93 10.34 49.50
CA LYS A 352 -46.99 9.46 50.02
C LYS A 352 -48.25 9.68 49.20
N LEU A 353 -48.87 8.59 48.74
CA LEU A 353 -50.16 8.64 48.04
C LEU A 353 -51.28 8.86 49.08
N ILE A 354 -52.19 9.78 48.76
CA ILE A 354 -53.38 10.09 49.56
C ILE A 354 -54.62 9.90 48.71
#